data_AF-A0A3P8WAR8-F1
#
_entry.id   AF-A0A3P8WAR8-F1
#
_cell.length_a   1.000
_cell.length_b   1.000
_cell.length_c   1.000
_cell.angle_alpha   90.00
_cell.angle_beta   90.00
_cell.angle_gamma   90.00
#
_symmetry.space_group_name_H-M   'P 1'
#
loop_
_entity.id
_entity.type
_entity.pdbx_description
1 polymer ?
#
loop_
_entity_poly.entity_id
_entity_poly.type
_entity_poly.pdbx_seq_one_letter_code
_entity_poly.pdbx_strand_id
1 'polypeptide(L)'
;MGLHSAQKKHFPLRGIDGVVQLFDAELRKSEPDLALLSLVLGFVEHFLAVNRVIPINVPGRFTAQIRGAVDLSQYRRTGPGSSRELVKKVSDVIWNSLSRSYFKDRAHIQSLFSLITGTKLDSSGVAFAVVAACQVLGLKDVHLALSEDHAWVIFGKNGEETAEVTWHGKGNEDRRGQTVTAGVNEKSWLYLKGSYMKCDRSMEVAFMVCAINPSLDLHTDSSELLQLQQKLLWLLYERGDLDRYPMAMGTLADLEDQDPIPGKESPLRIHLKAVGSAQKHYNNEHIYPYMYLAGFHYRHRNVQEALKSWAEAAQVMQEYNYFREDEEIYKEFFDIANDVIPTLLKETAAAESPGEGGEGGEGADKVRLSSPGESMNSGQLMSAQGAVCGDGALLGAPQCCEPATILTQVL
;
A
#
# COMPACT_ATOMS: atom_id res chain seq x y z
N MET A 1 -18.67 -27.81 8.34
CA MET A 1 -17.61 -27.40 7.40
C MET A 1 -18.12 -26.21 6.60
N GLY A 2 -17.26 -25.21 6.41
CA GLY A 2 -17.69 -23.89 5.92
C GLY A 2 -18.07 -22.95 7.06
N LEU A 3 -18.54 -21.76 6.67
CA LEU A 3 -18.84 -20.63 7.54
C LEU A 3 -19.53 -21.03 8.86
N HIS A 4 -19.09 -20.43 9.96
CA HIS A 4 -19.74 -20.56 11.26
C HIS A 4 -21.18 -20.03 11.18
N SER A 5 -22.08 -20.53 12.04
CA SER A 5 -23.48 -20.08 12.08
C SER A 5 -23.60 -18.57 12.29
N ALA A 6 -22.70 -17.97 13.10
CA ALA A 6 -22.64 -16.52 13.29
C ALA A 6 -22.30 -15.76 11.99
N GLN A 7 -21.32 -16.24 11.22
CA GLN A 7 -20.95 -15.66 9.92
C GLN A 7 -22.10 -15.72 8.91
N LYS A 8 -22.79 -16.85 8.83
CA LYS A 8 -23.91 -17.05 7.89
C LYS A 8 -25.05 -16.06 8.09
N LYS A 9 -25.24 -15.53 9.31
CA LYS A 9 -26.31 -14.58 9.63
C LYS A 9 -26.17 -13.23 8.92
N HIS A 10 -24.96 -12.87 8.48
CA HIS A 10 -24.73 -11.65 7.73
C HIS A 10 -25.18 -11.76 6.26
N PHE A 11 -25.44 -12.97 5.77
CA PHE A 11 -25.81 -13.19 4.37
C PHE A 11 -27.34 -13.25 4.18
N PRO A 12 -27.87 -12.70 3.07
CA PRO A 12 -27.14 -12.05 1.97
C PRO A 12 -26.64 -10.65 2.36
N LEU A 13 -25.40 -10.31 1.95
CA LEU A 13 -24.86 -8.96 2.10
C LEU A 13 -25.61 -8.03 1.15
N ARG A 14 -26.16 -6.93 1.68
CA ARG A 14 -26.91 -5.93 0.91
C ARG A 14 -26.30 -4.56 1.13
N GLY A 15 -25.76 -3.98 0.06
CA GLY A 15 -25.09 -2.69 0.09
C GLY A 15 -23.75 -2.70 0.85
N ILE A 16 -23.08 -1.55 0.84
CA ILE A 16 -21.78 -1.33 1.46
C ILE A 16 -21.83 -1.61 2.97
N ASP A 17 -22.86 -1.11 3.66
CA ASP A 17 -22.98 -1.26 5.11
C ASP A 17 -23.11 -2.72 5.55
N GLY A 18 -23.71 -3.58 4.73
CA GLY A 18 -23.76 -5.03 4.99
C GLY A 18 -22.36 -5.66 4.98
N VAL A 19 -21.48 -5.22 4.07
CA VAL A 19 -20.08 -5.65 4.03
C VAL A 19 -19.32 -5.12 5.26
N VAL A 20 -19.47 -3.82 5.58
CA VAL A 20 -18.83 -3.22 6.77
C VAL A 20 -19.24 -3.93 8.06
N GLN A 21 -20.52 -4.30 8.21
CA GLN A 21 -21.01 -5.07 9.36
C GLN A 21 -20.40 -6.47 9.46
N LEU A 22 -20.14 -7.13 8.33
CA LEU A 22 -19.43 -8.42 8.33
C LEU A 22 -17.99 -8.24 8.80
N PHE A 23 -17.29 -7.21 8.30
CA PHE A 23 -15.92 -6.89 8.71
C PHE A 23 -15.82 -6.57 10.21
N ASP A 24 -16.70 -5.71 10.73
CA ASP A 24 -16.74 -5.41 12.17
C ASP A 24 -16.98 -6.67 13.01
N ALA A 25 -17.89 -7.55 12.57
CA ALA A 25 -18.15 -8.80 13.27
C ALA A 25 -16.95 -9.77 13.28
N GLU A 26 -16.19 -9.85 12.18
CA GLU A 26 -14.96 -10.64 12.12
C GLU A 26 -13.83 -10.03 12.94
N LEU A 27 -13.63 -8.70 12.87
CA LEU A 27 -12.59 -7.97 13.59
C LEU A 27 -12.77 -7.96 15.12
N ARG A 28 -13.96 -8.32 15.62
CA ARG A 28 -14.19 -8.56 17.06
C ARG A 28 -13.65 -9.93 17.53
N LYS A 29 -13.30 -10.82 16.61
CA LYS A 29 -12.69 -12.12 16.94
C LYS A 29 -11.18 -11.96 17.01
N SER A 30 -10.54 -12.83 17.79
CA SER A 30 -9.07 -12.92 17.80
C SER A 30 -8.48 -13.45 16.49
N GLU A 31 -9.31 -14.13 15.68
CA GLU A 31 -8.95 -14.72 14.39
C GLU A 31 -10.06 -14.37 13.39
N PRO A 32 -10.09 -13.14 12.83
CA PRO A 32 -10.96 -12.82 11.71
C PRO A 32 -10.68 -13.78 10.54
N ASP A 33 -11.72 -14.27 9.88
CA ASP A 33 -11.60 -15.23 8.78
C ASP A 33 -11.12 -14.53 7.50
N LEU A 34 -9.80 -14.57 7.25
CA LEU A 34 -9.17 -13.89 6.12
C LEU A 34 -9.69 -14.43 4.78
N ALA A 35 -9.97 -15.73 4.72
CA ALA A 35 -10.46 -16.38 3.52
C ALA A 35 -11.87 -15.89 3.17
N LEU A 36 -12.76 -15.79 4.15
CA LEU A 36 -14.10 -15.22 3.97
C LEU A 36 -14.04 -13.77 3.51
N LEU A 37 -13.30 -12.92 4.22
CA LEU A 37 -13.26 -11.48 3.96
C LEU A 37 -12.67 -11.18 2.57
N SER A 38 -11.57 -11.84 2.18
CA SER A 38 -10.96 -11.68 0.86
C SER A 38 -11.86 -12.20 -0.28
N LEU A 39 -12.60 -13.30 -0.06
CA LEU A 39 -13.57 -13.78 -1.05
C LEU A 39 -14.75 -12.81 -1.20
N VAL A 40 -15.19 -12.15 -0.13
CA VAL A 40 -16.26 -11.14 -0.18
C VAL A 40 -15.77 -9.89 -0.92
N LEU A 41 -14.60 -9.35 -0.57
CA LEU A 41 -14.05 -8.17 -1.27
C LEU A 41 -13.84 -8.46 -2.74
N GLY A 42 -13.17 -9.56 -3.07
CA GLY A 42 -12.92 -9.93 -4.45
C GLY A 42 -14.20 -10.21 -5.25
N PHE A 43 -15.24 -10.76 -4.62
CA PHE A 43 -16.56 -10.87 -5.24
C PHE A 43 -17.14 -9.48 -5.54
N VAL A 44 -17.20 -8.59 -4.55
CA VAL A 44 -17.78 -7.24 -4.70
C VAL A 44 -17.01 -6.43 -5.76
N GLU A 45 -15.67 -6.42 -5.68
CA GLU A 45 -14.79 -5.78 -6.65
C GLU A 45 -14.99 -6.32 -8.07
N HIS A 46 -15.14 -7.64 -8.22
CA HIS A 46 -15.38 -8.22 -9.54
C HIS A 46 -16.63 -7.65 -10.22
N PHE A 47 -17.74 -7.49 -9.51
CA PHE A 47 -18.98 -6.97 -10.11
C PHE A 47 -19.00 -5.46 -10.30
N LEU A 48 -18.24 -4.73 -9.47
CA LEU A 48 -18.19 -3.28 -9.53
C LEU A 48 -17.11 -2.76 -10.49
N ALA A 49 -16.03 -3.52 -10.70
CA ALA A 49 -14.90 -3.10 -11.54
C ALA A 49 -14.55 -4.01 -12.73
N VAL A 50 -14.80 -5.32 -12.67
CA VAL A 50 -14.29 -6.26 -13.69
C VAL A 50 -15.37 -6.74 -14.67
N ASN A 51 -16.42 -7.39 -14.18
CA ASN A 51 -17.47 -8.00 -14.99
C ASN A 51 -18.76 -8.21 -14.19
N ARG A 52 -19.91 -7.83 -14.77
CA ARG A 52 -21.23 -7.91 -14.14
C ARG A 52 -21.91 -9.30 -14.26
N VAL A 53 -21.25 -10.29 -14.85
CA VAL A 53 -21.80 -11.66 -15.03
C VAL A 53 -21.53 -12.53 -13.81
N ILE A 54 -22.55 -13.22 -13.30
CA ILE A 54 -22.51 -13.96 -12.03
C ILE A 54 -21.78 -15.31 -12.17
N PRO A 55 -20.62 -15.54 -11.51
CA PRO A 55 -20.07 -16.88 -11.36
C PRO A 55 -20.78 -17.63 -10.22
N ILE A 56 -21.00 -18.92 -10.44
CA ILE A 56 -21.69 -19.82 -9.50
C ILE A 56 -20.62 -20.64 -8.73
N ASN A 57 -20.85 -20.91 -7.44
CA ASN A 57 -20.07 -21.83 -6.58
C ASN A 57 -18.65 -21.40 -6.14
N VAL A 58 -18.57 -20.34 -5.33
CA VAL A 58 -17.30 -19.83 -4.75
C VAL A 58 -17.01 -20.31 -3.30
N PRO A 59 -17.99 -20.40 -2.36
CA PRO A 59 -17.66 -20.71 -0.96
C PRO A 59 -17.14 -22.14 -0.73
N GLY A 60 -16.04 -22.26 0.01
CA GLY A 60 -15.48 -23.54 0.48
C GLY A 60 -14.51 -24.23 -0.48
N ARG A 61 -14.39 -23.77 -1.73
CA ARG A 61 -13.46 -24.33 -2.72
C ARG A 61 -11.99 -24.14 -2.30
N PHE A 62 -11.65 -22.94 -1.81
CA PHE A 62 -10.31 -22.65 -1.27
C PHE A 62 -9.96 -23.57 -0.10
N THR A 63 -10.82 -23.67 0.91
CA THR A 63 -10.60 -24.53 2.06
C THR A 63 -10.40 -26.00 1.69
N ALA A 64 -11.21 -26.52 0.76
CA ALA A 64 -11.09 -27.91 0.30
C ALA A 64 -9.76 -28.14 -0.45
N GLN A 65 -9.36 -27.21 -1.32
CA GLN A 65 -8.10 -27.27 -2.05
C GLN A 65 -6.89 -27.30 -1.11
N ILE A 66 -6.85 -26.39 -0.13
CA ILE A 66 -5.72 -26.30 0.82
C ILE A 66 -5.64 -27.56 1.70
N ARG A 67 -6.76 -27.97 2.31
CA ARG A 67 -6.78 -29.15 3.20
C ARG A 67 -6.56 -30.47 2.46
N GLY A 68 -6.91 -30.55 1.18
CA GLY A 68 -6.64 -31.73 0.35
C GLY A 68 -5.18 -31.83 -0.11
N ALA A 69 -4.48 -30.69 -0.24
CA ALA A 69 -3.12 -30.63 -0.76
C ALA A 69 -2.01 -30.65 0.32
N VAL A 70 -2.37 -30.35 1.57
CA VAL A 70 -1.43 -30.28 2.71
C VAL A 70 -1.84 -31.28 3.79
N ASP A 71 -1.07 -32.36 3.90
CA ASP A 71 -1.22 -33.35 4.97
C ASP A 71 -0.35 -32.95 6.18
N LEU A 72 -1.00 -32.39 7.20
CA LEU A 72 -0.32 -31.93 8.42
C LEU A 72 0.37 -33.06 9.21
N SER A 73 0.02 -34.34 8.99
CA SER A 73 0.66 -35.45 9.68
C SER A 73 2.13 -35.66 9.27
N GLN A 74 2.50 -35.19 8.06
CA GLN A 74 3.86 -35.22 7.52
C GLN A 74 4.75 -34.13 8.11
N TYR A 75 4.17 -33.12 8.75
CA TYR A 75 4.87 -31.96 9.29
C TYR A 75 4.68 -31.88 10.81
N ARG A 76 5.16 -32.91 11.53
CA ARG A 76 5.09 -32.91 13.00
C ARG A 76 5.77 -31.66 13.55
N ARG A 77 5.01 -30.88 14.31
CA ARG A 77 5.50 -29.71 15.02
C ARG A 77 6.44 -30.17 16.13
N THR A 78 7.75 -30.01 15.91
CA THR A 78 8.80 -30.35 16.89
C THR A 78 9.01 -29.26 17.94
N GLY A 79 8.38 -28.10 17.76
CA GLY A 79 8.41 -26.95 18.68
C GLY A 79 7.14 -26.11 18.63
N PRO A 80 7.09 -24.95 19.33
CA PRO A 80 5.88 -24.14 19.49
C PRO A 80 5.40 -23.41 18.22
N GLY A 81 6.05 -23.59 17.07
CA GLY A 81 5.74 -22.92 15.80
C GLY A 81 5.49 -23.88 14.64
N SER A 82 5.17 -23.31 13.48
CA SER A 82 5.17 -23.96 12.18
C SER A 82 6.61 -24.06 11.66
N SER A 83 6.94 -25.11 10.90
CA SER A 83 8.28 -25.27 10.33
C SER A 83 8.39 -24.56 8.98
N ARG A 84 9.63 -24.22 8.57
CA ARG A 84 9.92 -23.63 7.26
C ARG A 84 9.47 -24.53 6.12
N GLU A 85 9.62 -25.83 6.26
CA GLU A 85 9.20 -26.83 5.25
C GLU A 85 7.69 -26.84 5.08
N LEU A 86 6.93 -26.70 6.18
CA LEU A 86 5.48 -26.59 6.14
C LEU A 86 5.03 -25.29 5.46
N VAL A 87 5.62 -24.16 5.83
CA VAL A 87 5.33 -22.85 5.21
C VAL A 87 5.65 -22.88 3.70
N LYS A 88 6.81 -23.42 3.33
CA LYS A 88 7.21 -23.58 1.92
C LYS A 88 6.26 -24.52 1.18
N LYS A 89 5.78 -25.60 1.81
CA LYS A 89 4.77 -26.48 1.22
C LYS A 89 3.47 -25.75 0.91
N VAL A 90 2.98 -24.92 1.84
CA VAL A 90 1.78 -24.10 1.61
C VAL A 90 2.03 -23.09 0.47
N SER A 91 3.18 -22.43 0.44
CA SER A 91 3.57 -21.56 -0.69
C SER A 91 3.58 -22.31 -2.02
N ASP A 92 4.13 -23.52 -2.07
CA ASP A 92 4.14 -24.33 -3.29
C ASP A 92 2.73 -24.77 -3.73
N VAL A 93 1.81 -25.01 -2.80
CA VAL A 93 0.41 -25.28 -3.14
C VAL A 93 -0.23 -24.06 -3.81
N ILE A 94 -0.05 -22.87 -3.26
CA ILE A 94 -0.57 -21.62 -3.86
C ILE A 94 0.08 -21.38 -5.23
N TRP A 95 1.40 -21.42 -5.30
CA TRP A 95 2.17 -21.18 -6.51
C TRP A 95 1.76 -22.10 -7.66
N ASN A 96 1.69 -23.42 -7.40
CA ASN A 96 1.32 -24.41 -8.41
C ASN A 96 -0.15 -24.35 -8.82
N SER A 97 -0.97 -23.59 -8.09
CA SER A 97 -2.37 -23.34 -8.44
C SER A 97 -2.54 -22.15 -9.39
N LEU A 98 -1.49 -21.35 -9.62
CA LEU A 98 -1.52 -20.20 -10.51
C LEU A 98 -1.42 -20.63 -11.98
N SER A 99 -2.05 -19.86 -12.86
CA SER A 99 -1.88 -19.96 -14.30
C SER A 99 -0.41 -19.79 -14.69
N ARG A 100 0.08 -20.63 -15.62
CA ARG A 100 1.49 -20.61 -16.05
C ARG A 100 1.92 -19.29 -16.73
N SER A 101 0.98 -18.59 -17.34
CA SER A 101 1.24 -17.32 -18.02
C SER A 101 0.04 -16.40 -17.90
N TYR A 102 0.27 -15.22 -17.34
CA TYR A 102 -0.65 -14.08 -17.27
C TYR A 102 0.16 -12.82 -16.98
N PHE A 103 -0.42 -11.65 -17.25
CA PHE A 103 0.16 -10.36 -16.89
C PHE A 103 0.09 -10.19 -15.37
N LYS A 104 1.26 -10.14 -14.72
CA LYS A 104 1.40 -10.07 -13.26
C LYS A 104 0.99 -8.72 -12.67
N ASP A 105 1.09 -7.67 -13.47
CA ASP A 105 0.76 -6.29 -13.09
C ASP A 105 -0.69 -5.93 -13.47
N ARG A 106 -1.52 -6.94 -13.77
CA ARG A 106 -2.93 -6.71 -14.13
C ARG A 106 -3.71 -6.33 -12.87
N ALA A 107 -4.59 -5.33 -12.96
CA ALA A 107 -5.53 -5.00 -11.90
C ALA A 107 -6.50 -6.17 -11.56
N HIS A 108 -7.05 -6.13 -10.34
CA HIS A 108 -8.11 -7.02 -9.83
C HIS A 108 -7.74 -8.50 -9.70
N ILE A 109 -6.45 -8.80 -9.53
CA ILE A 109 -5.98 -10.16 -9.26
C ILE A 109 -5.37 -10.35 -7.88
N GLN A 110 -5.48 -9.39 -6.96
CA GLN A 110 -4.96 -9.44 -5.60
C GLN A 110 -5.73 -10.37 -4.63
N SER A 111 -7.00 -10.69 -4.91
CA SER A 111 -7.89 -11.38 -3.96
C SER A 111 -7.94 -12.91 -4.12
N LEU A 112 -8.34 -13.61 -3.06
CA LEU A 112 -8.62 -15.06 -3.13
C LEU A 112 -9.76 -15.40 -4.09
N PHE A 113 -10.65 -14.45 -4.38
CA PHE A 113 -11.66 -14.61 -5.42
C PHE A 113 -11.00 -14.78 -6.79
N SER A 114 -10.02 -13.96 -7.13
CA SER A 114 -9.23 -14.09 -8.36
C SER A 114 -8.49 -15.42 -8.43
N LEU A 115 -7.89 -15.87 -7.32
CA LEU A 115 -7.24 -17.18 -7.26
C LEU A 115 -8.22 -18.32 -7.60
N ILE A 116 -9.41 -18.32 -6.99
CA ILE A 116 -10.37 -19.43 -7.12
C ILE A 116 -11.13 -19.43 -8.44
N THR A 117 -11.41 -18.26 -8.99
CA THR A 117 -12.18 -18.11 -10.24
C THR A 117 -11.30 -18.03 -11.47
N GLY A 118 -10.12 -17.41 -11.35
CA GLY A 118 -9.23 -17.09 -12.45
C GLY A 118 -7.83 -17.70 -12.36
N THR A 119 -7.45 -18.31 -11.22
CA THR A 119 -6.10 -18.86 -10.97
C THR A 119 -4.98 -17.83 -11.17
N LYS A 120 -5.24 -16.57 -10.81
CA LYS A 120 -4.28 -15.46 -10.97
C LYS A 120 -4.14 -14.73 -9.65
N LEU A 121 -2.91 -14.40 -9.31
CA LEU A 121 -2.57 -13.53 -8.18
C LEU A 121 -1.48 -12.56 -8.61
N ASP A 122 -1.48 -11.33 -8.10
CA ASP A 122 -0.29 -10.48 -8.14
C ASP A 122 0.72 -10.91 -7.05
N SER A 123 1.85 -10.22 -6.94
CA SER A 123 2.92 -10.63 -6.03
C SER A 123 2.46 -10.68 -4.56
N SER A 124 1.88 -9.59 -4.05
CA SER A 124 1.46 -9.50 -2.65
C SER A 124 0.21 -10.34 -2.38
N GLY A 125 -0.68 -10.52 -3.36
CA GLY A 125 -1.82 -11.43 -3.31
C GLY A 125 -1.39 -12.89 -3.08
N VAL A 126 -0.25 -13.33 -3.66
CA VAL A 126 0.33 -14.66 -3.36
C VAL A 126 0.74 -14.76 -1.89
N ALA A 127 1.46 -13.76 -1.35
CA ALA A 127 1.88 -13.79 0.05
C ALA A 127 0.67 -13.82 0.99
N PHE A 128 -0.34 -12.99 0.74
CA PHE A 128 -1.61 -13.00 1.47
C PHE A 128 -2.32 -14.36 1.37
N ALA A 129 -2.39 -14.96 0.18
CA ALA A 129 -3.03 -16.25 -0.01
C ALA A 129 -2.34 -17.38 0.77
N VAL A 130 -1.01 -17.32 0.92
CA VAL A 130 -0.26 -18.24 1.78
C VAL A 130 -0.64 -18.07 3.25
N VAL A 131 -0.76 -16.83 3.75
CA VAL A 131 -1.18 -16.56 5.14
C VAL A 131 -2.61 -17.05 5.38
N ALA A 132 -3.55 -16.77 4.47
CA ALA A 132 -4.91 -17.27 4.57
C ALA A 132 -5.00 -18.80 4.53
N ALA A 133 -4.19 -19.46 3.69
CA ALA A 133 -4.10 -20.92 3.64
C ALA A 133 -3.54 -21.51 4.94
N CYS A 134 -2.51 -20.87 5.52
CA CYS A 134 -1.98 -21.23 6.84
C CYS A 134 -3.05 -21.08 7.94
N GLN A 135 -3.84 -20.00 7.94
CA GLN A 135 -4.96 -19.82 8.88
C GLN A 135 -6.00 -20.93 8.74
N VAL A 136 -6.35 -21.32 7.50
CA VAL A 136 -7.29 -22.44 7.21
C VAL A 136 -6.81 -23.78 7.78
N LEU A 137 -5.49 -23.98 7.82
CA LEU A 137 -4.82 -25.15 8.39
C LEU A 137 -4.62 -25.06 9.92
N GLY A 138 -4.99 -23.93 10.54
CA GLY A 138 -4.83 -23.69 11.98
C GLY A 138 -3.41 -23.27 12.39
N LEU A 139 -2.60 -22.80 11.44
CA LEU A 139 -1.23 -22.33 11.66
C LEU A 139 -1.25 -20.86 12.09
N LYS A 140 -1.58 -20.65 13.36
CA LYS A 140 -1.80 -19.31 13.93
C LYS A 140 -0.56 -18.43 13.99
N ASP A 141 0.63 -19.03 13.98
CA ASP A 141 1.90 -18.32 14.10
C ASP A 141 2.40 -17.74 12.77
N VAL A 142 1.80 -18.11 11.64
CA VAL A 142 2.19 -17.59 10.32
C VAL A 142 1.43 -16.30 10.03
N HIS A 143 2.18 -15.23 9.78
CA HIS A 143 1.66 -13.89 9.56
C HIS A 143 2.30 -13.21 8.35
N LEU A 144 1.59 -12.23 7.81
CA LEU A 144 2.08 -11.42 6.71
C LEU A 144 3.17 -10.46 7.18
N ALA A 145 4.22 -10.31 6.38
CA ALA A 145 5.19 -9.25 6.53
C ALA A 145 5.19 -8.37 5.27
N LEU A 146 5.23 -7.06 5.48
CA LEU A 146 5.12 -6.06 4.42
C LEU A 146 6.24 -5.05 4.55
N SER A 147 7.00 -4.85 3.47
CA SER A 147 7.70 -3.60 3.26
C SER A 147 6.80 -2.62 2.51
N GLU A 148 7.41 -1.57 1.95
CA GLU A 148 6.72 -0.58 1.14
C GLU A 148 6.48 -1.07 -0.31
N ASP A 149 7.14 -2.14 -0.76
CA ASP A 149 7.03 -2.67 -2.14
C ASP A 149 7.13 -4.20 -2.25
N HIS A 150 7.19 -4.92 -1.13
CA HIS A 150 7.27 -6.38 -1.14
C HIS A 150 6.55 -7.03 0.03
N ALA A 151 6.18 -8.29 -0.15
CA ALA A 151 5.45 -9.08 0.82
C ALA A 151 6.03 -10.49 0.97
N TRP A 152 6.16 -10.95 2.21
CA TRP A 152 6.59 -12.30 2.56
C TRP A 152 5.86 -12.77 3.83
N VAL A 153 6.29 -13.88 4.43
CA VAL A 153 5.70 -14.35 5.69
C VAL A 153 6.71 -14.41 6.82
N ILE A 154 6.23 -14.11 8.01
CA ILE A 154 6.91 -14.37 9.28
C ILE A 154 6.22 -15.51 10.02
N PHE A 155 6.98 -16.29 10.77
CA PHE A 155 6.46 -17.42 11.54
C PHE A 155 7.37 -17.79 12.71
N GLY A 156 7.04 -18.87 13.43
CA GLY A 156 7.81 -19.30 14.59
C GLY A 156 7.53 -18.45 15.83
N LYS A 157 8.42 -18.54 16.83
CA LYS A 157 8.19 -17.85 18.10
C LYS A 157 8.32 -16.34 17.88
N ASN A 158 7.25 -15.60 18.19
CA ASN A 158 7.21 -14.13 18.04
C ASN A 158 7.51 -13.62 16.61
N GLY A 159 7.34 -14.45 15.56
CA GLY A 159 7.64 -14.04 14.19
C GLY A 159 9.14 -13.79 13.93
N GLU A 160 10.01 -14.59 14.55
CA GLU A 160 11.47 -14.51 14.39
C GLU A 160 11.96 -15.12 13.06
N GLU A 161 11.22 -16.08 12.51
CA GLU A 161 11.54 -16.70 11.23
C GLU A 161 10.87 -15.94 10.08
N THR A 162 11.56 -15.84 8.95
CA THR A 162 11.05 -15.21 7.72
C THR A 162 11.16 -16.18 6.56
N ALA A 163 10.16 -16.24 5.67
CA ALA A 163 10.27 -16.95 4.41
C ALA A 163 9.69 -16.14 3.26
N GLU A 164 10.48 -16.00 2.19
CA GLU A 164 9.97 -15.59 0.88
C GLU A 164 8.93 -16.59 0.39
N VAL A 165 7.81 -16.10 -0.14
CA VAL A 165 6.71 -16.96 -0.62
C VAL A 165 6.16 -16.56 -1.98
N THR A 166 6.64 -15.43 -2.51
CA THR A 166 6.23 -14.85 -3.79
C THR A 166 7.48 -14.35 -4.57
N TRP A 167 7.27 -13.74 -5.72
CA TRP A 167 8.32 -13.09 -6.51
C TRP A 167 8.38 -11.59 -6.21
N HIS A 168 9.50 -10.94 -6.53
CA HIS A 168 9.58 -9.48 -6.61
C HIS A 168 10.13 -9.06 -7.99
N GLY A 169 9.62 -7.95 -8.52
CA GLY A 169 10.01 -7.41 -9.82
C GLY A 169 9.84 -8.37 -11.01
N LYS A 170 10.64 -8.13 -12.05
CA LYS A 170 10.64 -8.89 -13.33
C LYS A 170 11.77 -9.93 -13.43
N GLY A 171 12.49 -10.18 -12.32
CA GLY A 171 13.58 -11.13 -12.26
C GLY A 171 13.13 -12.60 -12.32
N ASN A 172 14.03 -13.49 -12.73
CA ASN A 172 13.79 -14.94 -12.83
C ASN A 172 14.28 -15.73 -11.60
N GLU A 173 14.79 -15.06 -10.57
CA GLU A 173 15.29 -15.73 -9.36
C GLU A 173 14.13 -16.12 -8.43
N ASP A 174 13.88 -17.43 -8.29
CA ASP A 174 12.94 -17.95 -7.30
C ASP A 174 13.62 -17.96 -5.92
N ARG A 175 13.35 -16.93 -5.11
CA ARG A 175 13.84 -16.83 -3.73
C ARG A 175 12.92 -17.52 -2.72
N ARG A 176 11.81 -18.14 -3.13
CA ARG A 176 10.82 -18.70 -2.20
C ARG A 176 11.43 -19.75 -1.26
N GLY A 177 11.13 -19.61 0.02
CA GLY A 177 11.64 -20.43 1.12
C GLY A 177 12.90 -19.89 1.79
N GLN A 178 13.60 -18.93 1.17
CA GLN A 178 14.78 -18.27 1.74
C GLN A 178 14.39 -17.23 2.80
N THR A 179 15.36 -16.83 3.62
CA THR A 179 15.20 -15.74 4.60
C THR A 179 15.40 -14.37 3.95
N VAL A 180 14.83 -13.32 4.52
CA VAL A 180 15.05 -11.92 4.06
C VAL A 180 16.31 -11.26 4.62
N THR A 181 17.08 -11.99 5.44
CA THR A 181 18.25 -11.47 6.17
C THR A 181 19.30 -10.82 5.27
N ALA A 182 19.52 -11.33 4.06
CA ALA A 182 20.48 -10.76 3.12
C ALA A 182 20.11 -9.32 2.75
N GLY A 183 18.89 -9.09 2.27
CA GLY A 183 18.42 -7.75 1.89
C GLY A 183 18.33 -6.77 3.08
N VAL A 184 18.02 -7.28 4.28
CA VAL A 184 18.09 -6.49 5.52
C VAL A 184 19.53 -6.03 5.81
N ASN A 185 20.51 -6.93 5.76
CA ASN A 185 21.92 -6.63 6.03
C ASN A 185 22.53 -5.71 4.98
N GLU A 186 22.07 -5.81 3.73
CA GLU A 186 22.48 -4.97 2.61
C GLU A 186 21.92 -3.55 2.69
N LYS A 187 20.94 -3.30 3.58
CA LYS A 187 20.23 -2.03 3.73
C LYS A 187 19.53 -1.59 2.44
N SER A 188 18.90 -2.53 1.75
CA SER A 188 17.97 -2.24 0.65
C SER A 188 16.66 -1.65 1.19
N TRP A 189 16.08 -0.70 0.46
CA TRP A 189 14.76 -0.14 0.79
C TRP A 189 13.68 -1.22 0.77
N LEU A 190 13.77 -2.17 -0.16
CA LEU A 190 12.86 -3.30 -0.30
C LEU A 190 12.61 -4.08 1.01
N TYR A 191 13.59 -4.15 1.91
CA TYR A 191 13.48 -4.84 3.20
C TYR A 191 13.55 -3.91 4.42
N LEU A 192 13.56 -2.59 4.18
CA LEU A 192 13.46 -1.53 5.18
C LEU A 192 14.42 -1.68 6.38
N LYS A 193 15.65 -2.16 6.15
CA LYS A 193 16.65 -2.46 7.21
C LYS A 193 16.12 -3.33 8.37
N GLY A 194 15.05 -4.09 8.14
CA GLY A 194 14.39 -4.90 9.16
C GLY A 194 13.21 -4.23 9.88
N SER A 195 12.95 -2.94 9.63
CA SER A 195 11.80 -2.17 10.16
C SER A 195 10.55 -2.31 9.29
N TYR A 196 10.38 -3.46 8.63
CA TYR A 196 9.17 -3.81 7.91
C TYR A 196 8.01 -4.14 8.86
N MET A 197 6.79 -4.08 8.35
CA MET A 197 5.60 -4.37 9.13
C MET A 197 5.48 -5.87 9.40
N LYS A 198 5.33 -6.23 10.67
CA LYS A 198 5.00 -7.58 11.13
C LYS A 198 3.53 -7.62 11.49
N CYS A 199 2.69 -8.06 10.56
CA CYS A 199 1.24 -7.95 10.72
C CYS A 199 0.71 -8.90 11.79
N ASP A 200 -0.31 -8.47 12.51
CA ASP A 200 -1.25 -9.37 13.16
C ASP A 200 -2.49 -9.58 12.25
N ARG A 201 -3.49 -10.31 12.74
CA ARG A 201 -4.70 -10.59 11.94
C ARG A 201 -5.50 -9.34 11.60
N SER A 202 -5.52 -8.32 12.46
CA SER A 202 -6.20 -7.04 12.16
C SER A 202 -5.47 -6.29 11.05
N MET A 203 -4.13 -6.25 11.10
CA MET A 203 -3.31 -5.63 10.06
C MET A 203 -3.40 -6.37 8.72
N GLU A 204 -3.58 -7.69 8.72
CA GLU A 204 -3.84 -8.48 7.49
C GLU A 204 -5.24 -8.20 6.90
N VAL A 205 -6.23 -7.87 7.74
CA VAL A 205 -7.52 -7.34 7.28
C VAL A 205 -7.34 -5.93 6.71
N ALA A 206 -6.54 -5.07 7.35
CA ALA A 206 -6.22 -3.76 6.80
C ALA A 206 -5.51 -3.86 5.44
N PHE A 207 -4.58 -4.80 5.28
CA PHE A 207 -3.90 -5.06 4.02
C PHE A 207 -4.89 -5.38 2.89
N MET A 208 -5.83 -6.31 3.11
CA MET A 208 -6.80 -6.66 2.05
C MET A 208 -7.79 -5.52 1.74
N VAL A 209 -8.02 -4.61 2.69
CA VAL A 209 -8.83 -3.40 2.48
C VAL A 209 -8.05 -2.36 1.66
N CYS A 210 -6.78 -2.11 1.98
CA CYS A 210 -5.89 -1.28 1.14
C CYS A 210 -5.74 -1.84 -0.27
N ALA A 211 -5.75 -3.17 -0.41
CA ALA A 211 -5.65 -3.82 -1.71
C ALA A 211 -6.92 -3.74 -2.57
N ILE A 212 -8.04 -3.19 -2.06
CA ILE A 212 -9.23 -2.94 -2.91
C ILE A 212 -8.81 -2.00 -4.05
N ASN A 213 -9.06 -2.41 -5.28
CA ASN A 213 -8.73 -1.64 -6.47
C ASN A 213 -10.02 -1.06 -7.07
N PRO A 214 -10.28 0.26 -6.90
CA PRO A 214 -11.49 0.88 -7.40
C PRO A 214 -11.50 1.12 -8.92
N SER A 215 -10.36 1.06 -9.60
CA SER A 215 -10.25 1.48 -11.00
C SER A 215 -10.98 0.56 -11.96
N LEU A 216 -11.74 1.16 -12.88
CA LEU A 216 -12.41 0.48 -14.00
C LEU A 216 -11.51 0.46 -15.24
N ASP A 217 -10.81 1.58 -15.45
CA ASP A 217 -9.84 1.84 -16.50
C ASP A 217 -8.87 2.94 -16.04
N LEU A 218 -8.01 3.42 -16.94
CA LEU A 218 -6.97 4.42 -16.64
C LEU A 218 -7.50 5.78 -16.17
N HIS A 219 -8.80 6.06 -16.30
CA HIS A 219 -9.37 7.39 -16.05
C HIS A 219 -10.63 7.37 -15.19
N THR A 220 -11.10 6.18 -14.79
CA THR A 220 -12.41 6.02 -14.15
C THR A 220 -12.33 5.05 -12.99
N ASP A 221 -12.84 5.45 -11.83
CA ASP A 221 -12.96 4.62 -10.64
C ASP A 221 -14.42 4.30 -10.29
N SER A 222 -14.65 3.17 -9.64
CA SER A 222 -15.93 2.82 -9.02
C SER A 222 -16.11 3.59 -7.72
N SER A 223 -17.08 4.51 -7.73
CA SER A 223 -17.49 5.26 -6.53
C SER A 223 -17.88 4.36 -5.35
N GLU A 224 -18.51 3.21 -5.63
CA GLU A 224 -18.94 2.25 -4.62
C GLU A 224 -17.76 1.53 -3.97
N LEU A 225 -16.70 1.24 -4.73
CA LEU A 225 -15.47 0.64 -4.19
C LEU A 225 -14.66 1.66 -3.38
N LEU A 226 -14.56 2.90 -3.84
CA LEU A 226 -13.95 4.00 -3.07
C LEU A 226 -14.67 4.17 -1.72
N GLN A 227 -16.00 4.27 -1.72
CA GLN A 227 -16.80 4.39 -0.49
C GLN A 227 -16.68 3.15 0.43
N LEU A 228 -16.63 1.94 -0.15
CA LEU A 228 -16.44 0.71 0.63
C LEU A 228 -15.06 0.71 1.30
N GLN A 229 -14.00 1.01 0.55
CA GLN A 229 -12.63 1.07 1.06
C GLN A 229 -12.49 2.13 2.15
N GLN A 230 -13.00 3.34 1.93
CA GLN A 230 -12.99 4.44 2.90
C GLN A 230 -13.72 4.06 4.19
N LYS A 231 -14.93 3.48 4.12
CA LYS A 231 -15.67 3.05 5.31
C LYS A 231 -14.98 1.92 6.08
N LEU A 232 -14.36 0.98 5.38
CA LEU A 232 -13.61 -0.12 6.03
C LEU A 232 -12.31 0.39 6.67
N LEU A 233 -11.60 1.32 6.03
CA LEU A 233 -10.42 1.96 6.61
C LEU A 233 -10.79 2.81 7.83
N TRP A 234 -11.92 3.54 7.80
CA TRP A 234 -12.43 4.24 8.97
C TRP A 234 -12.75 3.29 10.13
N LEU A 235 -13.39 2.15 9.86
CA LEU A 235 -13.65 1.12 10.86
C LEU A 235 -12.35 0.65 11.53
N LEU A 236 -11.33 0.32 10.74
CA LEU A 236 -10.03 -0.13 11.23
C LEU A 236 -9.31 0.99 12.00
N TYR A 237 -9.39 2.22 11.51
CA TYR A 237 -8.77 3.40 12.12
C TYR A 237 -9.34 3.70 13.51
N GLU A 238 -10.67 3.73 13.64
CA GLU A 238 -11.35 4.03 14.91
C GLU A 238 -11.15 2.94 15.97
N ARG A 239 -10.82 1.73 15.53
CA ARG A 239 -10.46 0.60 16.40
C ARG A 239 -8.98 0.63 16.83
N GLY A 240 -8.16 1.50 16.25
CA GLY A 240 -6.70 1.53 16.46
C GLY A 240 -5.95 0.44 15.69
N ASP A 241 -6.61 -0.31 14.81
CA ASP A 241 -5.98 -1.39 14.04
C ASP A 241 -4.98 -0.83 13.00
N LEU A 242 -5.06 0.47 12.66
CA LEU A 242 -4.13 1.16 11.75
C LEU A 242 -2.95 1.85 12.46
N ASP A 243 -2.85 1.82 13.79
CA ASP A 243 -1.79 2.52 14.55
C ASP A 243 -0.37 2.13 14.13
N ARG A 244 -0.21 0.91 13.60
CA ARG A 244 1.05 0.34 13.08
C ARG A 244 1.00 0.11 11.57
N TYR A 245 0.16 0.84 10.84
CA TYR A 245 0.06 0.72 9.39
C TYR A 245 0.10 2.12 8.73
N PRO A 246 1.31 2.71 8.58
CA PRO A 246 1.48 4.05 8.04
C PRO A 246 0.82 4.25 6.66
N MET A 247 1.06 3.32 5.73
CA MET A 247 0.51 3.40 4.38
C MET A 247 -1.02 3.34 4.35
N ALA A 248 -1.65 2.49 5.17
CA ALA A 248 -3.12 2.44 5.26
C ALA A 248 -3.74 3.74 5.79
N MET A 249 -3.06 4.42 6.71
CA MET A 249 -3.45 5.77 7.12
C MET A 249 -3.27 6.79 5.99
N GLY A 250 -2.20 6.68 5.20
CA GLY A 250 -2.02 7.49 3.98
C GLY A 250 -3.19 7.32 2.99
N THR A 251 -3.54 6.08 2.67
CA THR A 251 -4.69 5.76 1.79
C THR A 251 -6.00 6.31 2.36
N LEU A 252 -6.25 6.17 3.66
CA LEU A 252 -7.45 6.72 4.29
C LEU A 252 -7.48 8.26 4.19
N ALA A 253 -6.36 8.91 4.44
CA ALA A 253 -6.25 10.36 4.37
C ALA A 253 -6.54 10.86 2.96
N ASP A 254 -6.01 10.20 1.94
CA ASP A 254 -6.27 10.55 0.55
C ASP A 254 -7.74 10.33 0.14
N LEU A 255 -8.37 9.22 0.54
CA LEU A 255 -9.80 9.01 0.30
C LEU A 255 -10.65 10.10 0.97
N GLU A 256 -10.24 10.52 2.17
CA GLU A 256 -10.93 11.56 2.92
C GLU A 256 -10.65 12.97 2.40
N ASP A 257 -9.56 13.16 1.65
CA ASP A 257 -9.26 14.37 0.90
C ASP A 257 -10.18 14.50 -0.33
N GLN A 258 -10.48 13.37 -0.98
CA GLN A 258 -11.34 13.31 -2.16
C GLN A 258 -12.83 13.44 -1.84
N ASP A 259 -13.35 12.68 -0.87
CA ASP A 259 -14.78 12.69 -0.49
C ASP A 259 -14.96 12.73 1.04
N PRO A 260 -14.81 13.91 1.67
CA PRO A 260 -14.83 14.06 3.13
C PRO A 260 -16.12 13.59 3.81
N ILE A 261 -16.02 12.70 4.79
CA ILE A 261 -17.14 12.31 5.64
C ILE A 261 -17.34 13.33 6.78
N PRO A 262 -18.53 13.94 6.93
CA PRO A 262 -18.77 14.93 7.99
C PRO A 262 -18.51 14.41 9.40
N GLY A 263 -17.73 15.17 10.18
CA GLY A 263 -17.40 14.86 11.57
C GLY A 263 -16.20 13.92 11.75
N LYS A 264 -15.59 13.44 10.66
CA LYS A 264 -14.35 12.68 10.70
C LYS A 264 -13.11 13.57 10.82
N GLU A 265 -11.97 12.95 11.17
CA GLU A 265 -10.71 13.68 11.31
C GLU A 265 -10.18 14.15 9.95
N SER A 266 -9.58 15.35 9.91
CA SER A 266 -9.08 15.95 8.67
C SER A 266 -7.93 15.14 8.04
N PRO A 267 -7.82 15.07 6.70
CA PRO A 267 -6.75 14.36 5.98
C PRO A 267 -5.34 14.69 6.48
N LEU A 268 -5.01 15.97 6.66
CA LEU A 268 -3.70 16.42 7.17
C LEU A 268 -3.32 15.77 8.51
N ARG A 269 -4.27 15.67 9.44
CA ARG A 269 -4.03 15.05 10.75
C ARG A 269 -3.79 13.55 10.64
N ILE A 270 -4.45 12.88 9.70
CA ILE A 270 -4.27 11.45 9.43
C ILE A 270 -2.88 11.21 8.80
N HIS A 271 -2.45 12.02 7.82
CA HIS A 271 -1.09 11.95 7.27
C HIS A 271 -0.01 12.18 8.35
N LEU A 272 -0.19 13.17 9.22
CA LEU A 272 0.74 13.42 10.32
C LEU A 272 0.80 12.23 11.31
N LYS A 273 -0.33 11.54 11.54
CA LYS A 273 -0.35 10.29 12.32
C LYS A 273 0.33 9.13 11.60
N ALA A 274 0.24 9.05 10.27
CA ALA A 274 0.99 8.09 9.46
C ALA A 274 2.50 8.25 9.65
N VAL A 275 2.99 9.49 9.54
CA VAL A 275 4.40 9.84 9.83
C VAL A 275 4.77 9.49 11.27
N GLY A 276 3.93 9.87 12.24
CA GLY A 276 4.14 9.53 13.66
C GLY A 276 4.20 8.02 13.92
N SER A 277 3.41 7.22 13.19
CA SER A 277 3.46 5.75 13.28
C SER A 277 4.78 5.19 12.74
N ALA A 278 5.25 5.67 11.59
CA ALA A 278 6.55 5.31 11.03
C ALA A 278 7.71 5.62 12.01
N GLN A 279 7.68 6.81 12.60
CA GLN A 279 8.68 7.22 13.60
C GLN A 279 8.64 6.33 14.85
N LYS A 280 7.44 6.06 15.38
CA LYS A 280 7.26 5.36 16.65
C LYS A 280 7.49 3.85 16.56
N HIS A 281 7.07 3.23 15.46
CA HIS A 281 7.00 1.77 15.35
C HIS A 281 8.06 1.19 14.40
N TYR A 282 8.64 2.01 13.53
CA TYR A 282 9.50 1.58 12.44
C TYR A 282 10.78 2.41 12.32
N ASN A 283 11.26 2.96 13.45
CA ASN A 283 12.51 3.71 13.55
C ASN A 283 12.65 4.87 12.56
N ASN A 284 11.52 5.40 12.07
CA ASN A 284 11.48 6.38 10.98
C ASN A 284 12.17 5.91 9.68
N GLU A 285 12.04 4.63 9.34
CA GLU A 285 12.70 4.02 8.18
C GLU A 285 11.76 3.82 6.98
N HIS A 286 10.52 4.33 7.04
CA HIS A 286 9.52 4.29 5.95
C HIS A 286 9.51 5.60 5.17
N ILE A 287 9.35 5.53 3.85
CA ILE A 287 9.42 6.68 2.93
C ILE A 287 8.03 7.19 2.55
N TYR A 288 7.09 6.29 2.23
CA TYR A 288 5.76 6.66 1.75
C TYR A 288 4.93 7.53 2.70
N PRO A 289 5.03 7.46 4.04
CA PRO A 289 4.31 8.38 4.91
C PRO A 289 4.62 9.85 4.63
N TYR A 290 5.87 10.15 4.27
CA TYR A 290 6.29 11.49 3.86
C TYR A 290 5.88 11.81 2.43
N MET A 291 5.93 10.83 1.51
CA MET A 291 5.46 11.01 0.12
C MET A 291 3.96 11.33 0.07
N TYR A 292 3.15 10.63 0.87
CA TYR A 292 1.72 10.91 1.04
C TYR A 292 1.47 12.34 1.54
N LEU A 293 2.18 12.74 2.60
CA LEU A 293 2.04 14.09 3.16
C LEU A 293 2.47 15.17 2.15
N ALA A 294 3.55 14.93 1.40
CA ALA A 294 4.00 15.83 0.35
C ALA A 294 2.97 15.93 -0.78
N GLY A 295 2.38 14.81 -1.21
CA GLY A 295 1.30 14.75 -2.20
C GLY A 295 0.08 15.55 -1.78
N PHE A 296 -0.35 15.41 -0.52
CA PHE A 296 -1.40 16.24 0.07
C PHE A 296 -1.09 17.74 -0.02
N HIS A 297 0.10 18.16 0.44
CA HIS A 297 0.49 19.56 0.38
C HIS A 297 0.60 20.09 -1.06
N TYR A 298 1.09 19.28 -1.99
CA TYR A 298 1.19 19.59 -3.41
C TYR A 298 -0.18 19.84 -4.05
N ARG A 299 -1.16 18.95 -3.84
CA ARG A 299 -2.54 19.11 -4.34
C ARG A 299 -3.21 20.38 -3.78
N HIS A 300 -2.84 20.77 -2.56
CA HIS A 300 -3.34 21.99 -1.90
C HIS A 300 -2.50 23.24 -2.16
N ARG A 301 -1.52 23.19 -3.07
CA ARG A 301 -0.63 24.32 -3.40
C ARG A 301 0.16 24.89 -2.20
N ASN A 302 0.38 24.07 -1.18
CA ASN A 302 1.23 24.40 -0.03
C ASN A 302 2.70 24.08 -0.34
N VAL A 303 3.31 24.87 -1.23
CA VAL A 303 4.64 24.61 -1.81
C VAL A 303 5.72 24.36 -0.76
N GLN A 304 5.78 25.21 0.28
CA GLN A 304 6.79 25.11 1.33
C GLN A 304 6.70 23.78 2.09
N GLU A 305 5.49 23.37 2.47
CA GLU A 305 5.30 22.11 3.20
C GLU A 305 5.48 20.90 2.30
N ALA A 306 5.10 20.96 1.01
CA ALA A 306 5.38 19.89 0.05
C ALA A 306 6.89 19.65 -0.10
N LEU A 307 7.68 20.72 -0.34
CA LEU A 307 9.15 20.65 -0.43
C LEU A 307 9.78 20.13 0.86
N LYS A 308 9.26 20.56 2.01
CA LYS A 308 9.73 20.07 3.32
C LYS A 308 9.47 18.57 3.48
N SER A 309 8.28 18.08 3.16
CA SER A 309 7.96 16.66 3.26
C SER A 309 8.78 15.79 2.30
N TRP A 310 9.02 16.24 1.05
CA TRP A 310 9.95 15.53 0.15
C TRP A 310 11.40 15.56 0.67
N ALA A 311 11.84 16.64 1.30
CA ALA A 311 13.16 16.71 1.93
C ALA A 311 13.27 15.73 3.12
N GLU A 312 12.21 15.59 3.93
CA GLU A 312 12.14 14.59 5.00
C GLU A 312 12.16 13.16 4.45
N ALA A 313 11.44 12.89 3.35
CA ALA A 313 11.51 11.60 2.65
C ALA A 313 12.94 11.28 2.18
N ALA A 314 13.62 12.26 1.56
CA ALA A 314 15.02 12.12 1.14
C ALA A 314 15.97 11.91 2.34
N GLN A 315 15.68 12.54 3.48
CA GLN A 315 16.45 12.37 4.71
C GLN A 315 16.35 10.94 5.26
N VAL A 316 15.22 10.26 5.08
CA VAL A 316 15.10 8.84 5.42
C VAL A 316 15.83 7.98 4.38
N MET A 317 15.65 8.28 3.08
CA MET A 317 16.26 7.53 1.98
C MET A 317 17.79 7.53 2.01
N GLN A 318 18.44 8.60 2.48
CA GLN A 318 19.91 8.69 2.49
C GLN A 318 20.61 7.60 3.32
N GLU A 319 19.88 6.92 4.21
CA GLU A 319 20.40 5.85 5.07
C GLU A 319 20.28 4.45 4.44
N TYR A 320 19.78 4.38 3.20
CA TYR A 320 19.65 3.16 2.41
C TYR A 320 20.72 3.08 1.31
N ASN A 321 21.09 1.86 0.96
CA ASN A 321 21.89 1.58 -0.23
C ASN A 321 20.93 1.26 -1.38
N TYR A 322 21.14 1.87 -2.55
CA TYR A 322 20.32 1.58 -3.73
C TYR A 322 20.69 0.23 -4.35
N PHE A 323 19.70 -0.65 -4.52
CA PHE A 323 19.80 -1.88 -5.28
C PHE A 323 18.84 -1.89 -6.46
N ARG A 324 19.09 -2.80 -7.42
CA ARG A 324 18.25 -2.95 -8.62
C ARG A 324 16.77 -3.24 -8.28
N GLU A 325 16.51 -3.89 -7.16
CA GLU A 325 15.15 -4.21 -6.71
C GLU A 325 14.43 -3.00 -6.09
N ASP A 326 15.13 -1.90 -5.83
CA ASP A 326 14.55 -0.64 -5.34
C ASP A 326 14.12 0.29 -6.50
N GLU A 327 13.82 -0.28 -7.68
CA GLU A 327 13.47 0.47 -8.89
C GLU A 327 12.25 1.39 -8.69
N GLU A 328 11.26 0.92 -7.92
CA GLU A 328 10.00 1.65 -7.70
C GLU A 328 10.24 2.96 -6.96
N ILE A 329 10.95 2.95 -5.82
CA ILE A 329 11.24 4.18 -5.09
C ILE A 329 12.22 5.10 -5.84
N TYR A 330 13.09 4.54 -6.68
CA TYR A 330 13.94 5.34 -7.56
C TYR A 330 13.10 6.13 -8.57
N LYS A 331 12.09 5.52 -9.20
CA LYS A 331 11.18 6.20 -10.14
C LYS A 331 10.44 7.34 -9.46
N GLU A 332 9.91 7.11 -8.25
CA GLU A 332 9.22 8.14 -7.46
C GLU A 332 10.12 9.37 -7.22
N PHE A 333 11.33 9.18 -6.69
CA PHE A 333 12.26 10.30 -6.49
C PHE A 333 12.68 10.96 -7.81
N PHE A 334 12.83 10.18 -8.88
CA PHE A 334 13.18 10.68 -10.20
C PHE A 334 12.09 11.60 -10.75
N ASP A 335 10.83 11.19 -10.69
CA ASP A 335 9.68 11.95 -11.18
C ASP A 335 9.46 13.20 -10.32
N ILE A 336 9.58 13.09 -8.99
CA ILE A 336 9.50 14.24 -8.09
C ILE A 336 10.56 15.29 -8.41
N ALA A 337 11.82 14.87 -8.58
CA ALA A 337 12.94 15.78 -8.79
C ALA A 337 12.94 16.43 -10.19
N ASN A 338 12.50 15.70 -11.21
CA ASN A 338 12.65 16.12 -12.61
C ASN A 338 11.36 16.60 -13.28
N ASP A 339 10.19 16.30 -12.71
CA ASP A 339 8.90 16.75 -13.25
C ASP A 339 8.10 17.56 -12.23
N VAL A 340 7.78 16.96 -11.07
CA VAL A 340 6.84 17.57 -10.11
C VAL A 340 7.39 18.86 -9.50
N ILE A 341 8.60 18.85 -8.94
CA ILE A 341 9.21 20.05 -8.33
C ILE A 341 9.45 21.16 -9.37
N PRO A 342 10.06 20.89 -10.55
CA PRO A 342 10.21 21.91 -11.59
C PRO A 342 8.89 22.54 -12.02
N THR A 343 7.84 21.74 -12.20
CA THR A 343 6.49 22.22 -12.55
C THR A 343 5.91 23.09 -11.44
N LEU A 344 5.98 22.64 -10.19
CA LEU A 344 5.49 23.39 -9.02
C LEU A 344 6.16 24.76 -8.87
N LEU A 345 7.49 24.81 -9.00
CA LEU A 345 8.25 26.06 -8.89
C LEU A 345 7.95 27.02 -10.05
N LYS A 346 7.76 26.49 -11.27
CA LYS A 346 7.37 27.27 -12.44
C LYS A 346 5.97 27.89 -12.26
N GLU A 347 5.00 27.13 -11.77
CA GLU A 347 3.65 27.62 -11.46
C GLU A 347 3.69 28.72 -10.38
N THR A 348 4.50 28.52 -9.35
CA THR A 348 4.66 29.48 -8.25
C THR A 348 5.27 30.79 -8.74
N ALA A 349 6.35 30.73 -9.53
CA ALA A 349 6.99 31.92 -10.10
C ALA A 349 6.08 32.69 -11.07
N ALA A 350 5.23 31.97 -11.83
CA ALA A 350 4.24 32.58 -12.71
C ALA A 350 3.13 33.31 -11.93
N ALA A 351 2.72 32.77 -10.77
CA ALA A 351 1.73 33.42 -9.90
C ALA A 351 2.27 34.68 -9.20
N GLU A 352 3.59 34.72 -8.92
CA GLU A 352 4.26 35.88 -8.32
C GLU A 352 4.57 37.00 -9.34
N SER A 353 4.54 36.70 -10.63
CA SER A 353 4.72 37.67 -11.70
C SER A 353 3.39 38.41 -11.93
N PRO A 354 3.22 39.68 -11.52
CA PRO A 354 2.01 40.42 -11.84
C PRO A 354 1.98 40.54 -13.36
N GLY A 355 0.87 40.17 -13.99
CA GLY A 355 0.69 40.37 -15.41
C GLY A 355 1.05 41.82 -15.77
N GLU A 356 1.89 41.99 -16.78
CA GLU A 356 2.02 43.25 -17.51
C GLU A 356 0.64 43.57 -18.12
N GLY A 357 -0.25 44.10 -17.29
CA GLY A 357 -1.46 44.78 -17.70
C GLY A 357 -1.01 46.05 -18.40
N GLY A 358 -1.38 46.14 -19.68
CA GLY A 358 -0.97 47.19 -20.59
C GLY A 358 -1.08 48.60 -20.01
N GLU A 359 -0.10 49.42 -20.36
CA GLU A 359 -0.16 50.86 -20.21
C GLU A 359 -1.45 51.41 -20.84
N GLY A 360 -2.21 52.18 -20.06
CA GLY A 360 -3.33 52.96 -20.60
C GLY A 360 -4.29 53.57 -19.57
N GLY A 361 -3.84 54.58 -18.81
CA GLY A 361 -4.70 55.73 -18.46
C GLY A 361 -5.28 55.86 -17.04
N GLU A 362 -4.59 56.67 -16.23
CA GLU A 362 -5.07 57.71 -15.28
C GLU A 362 -6.22 57.47 -14.27
N GLY A 363 -5.95 57.77 -12.98
CA GLY A 363 -6.91 58.52 -12.15
C GLY A 363 -7.04 58.18 -10.64
N ALA A 364 -6.27 58.89 -9.81
CA ALA A 364 -6.61 59.46 -8.49
C ALA A 364 -6.89 58.58 -7.23
N ASP A 365 -5.98 58.75 -6.26
CA ASP A 365 -6.13 58.91 -4.79
C ASP A 365 -7.12 58.06 -3.97
N LYS A 366 -6.55 57.27 -3.03
CA LYS A 366 -6.97 57.30 -1.61
C LYS A 366 -5.95 56.67 -0.64
N VAL A 367 -5.40 57.56 0.20
CA VAL A 367 -5.08 57.47 1.65
C VAL A 367 -4.64 56.12 2.25
N ARG A 368 -3.37 56.11 2.69
CA ARG A 368 -2.73 55.11 3.56
C ARG A 368 -3.29 55.11 4.99
N LEU A 369 -3.49 53.92 5.54
CA LEU A 369 -3.33 53.64 6.97
C LEU A 369 -2.24 52.57 7.14
N SER A 370 -1.16 52.94 7.84
CA SER A 370 -0.07 52.12 8.37
C SER A 370 -0.58 51.28 9.56
N SER A 371 -0.09 50.08 9.92
CA SER A 371 1.29 49.57 10.14
C SER A 371 1.22 48.04 10.43
N PRO A 372 2.34 47.35 10.76
CA PRO A 372 3.37 46.80 9.89
C PRO A 372 3.37 45.26 9.84
N GLY A 373 3.93 44.71 8.75
CA GLY A 373 4.21 43.29 8.61
C GLY A 373 5.54 42.87 9.25
N GLU A 374 5.62 41.59 9.59
CA GLU A 374 6.88 40.84 9.61
C GLU A 374 7.01 40.12 8.26
N SER A 375 7.74 40.74 7.34
CA SER A 375 8.29 40.08 6.17
C SER A 375 9.59 39.39 6.57
N MET A 376 9.67 38.07 6.45
CA MET A 376 10.95 37.36 6.53
C MET A 376 11.31 36.72 5.19
N ASN A 377 12.52 37.08 4.78
CA ASN A 377 13.25 36.94 3.53
C ASN A 377 13.37 35.50 2.98
N SER A 378 13.34 35.37 1.64
CA SER A 378 13.66 34.20 0.80
C SER A 378 15.15 33.78 0.85
N GLY A 379 15.73 33.69 2.04
CA GLY A 379 17.16 33.46 2.26
C GLY A 379 17.57 32.04 2.65
N GLN A 380 16.65 31.05 2.70
CA GLN A 380 16.95 29.71 3.23
C GLN A 380 16.88 28.56 2.22
N LEU A 381 16.57 28.82 0.94
CA LEU A 381 16.36 27.77 -0.06
C LEU A 381 17.58 27.40 -0.92
N MET A 382 18.72 28.08 -0.78
CA MET A 382 19.89 27.84 -1.65
C MET A 382 21.21 27.97 -0.90
N SER A 383 21.72 26.85 -0.38
CA SER A 383 23.16 26.72 -0.12
C SER A 383 23.61 25.25 -0.12
N ALA A 384 23.88 24.71 -1.31
CA ALA A 384 24.84 23.63 -1.51
C ALA A 384 25.26 23.57 -2.99
N GLN A 385 26.33 24.29 -3.34
CA GLN A 385 27.04 24.12 -4.60
C GLN A 385 28.31 23.29 -4.36
N GLY A 386 28.53 22.31 -5.23
CA GLY A 386 29.87 21.98 -5.71
C GLY A 386 30.29 20.50 -5.65
N ALA A 387 30.13 19.78 -6.76
CA ALA A 387 31.23 19.05 -7.42
C ALA A 387 30.80 18.58 -8.83
N VAL A 388 31.62 18.94 -9.82
CA VAL A 388 31.49 18.63 -11.24
C VAL A 388 32.32 17.40 -11.58
N CYS A 389 31.79 16.52 -12.44
CA CYS A 389 32.47 15.64 -13.42
C CYS A 389 31.37 14.75 -14.03
N GLY A 390 31.21 14.49 -15.32
CA GLY A 390 31.91 14.78 -16.57
C GLY A 390 31.22 13.92 -17.66
N ASP A 391 31.10 14.46 -18.87
CA ASP A 391 30.29 13.96 -20.00
C ASP A 391 30.45 12.48 -20.39
N GLY A 392 29.36 11.88 -20.91
CA GLY A 392 29.48 10.70 -21.79
C GLY A 392 28.19 9.92 -22.13
N ALA A 393 27.58 10.26 -23.27
CA ALA A 393 26.82 9.39 -24.20
C ALA A 393 25.36 8.97 -23.88
N LEU A 394 24.45 9.68 -24.56
CA LEU A 394 23.10 9.31 -24.98
C LEU A 394 22.99 7.89 -25.57
N LEU A 395 22.14 7.03 -24.99
CA LEU A 395 21.54 5.88 -25.68
C LEU A 395 20.13 5.57 -25.11
N GLY A 396 19.12 5.78 -25.96
CA GLY A 396 17.88 4.98 -26.07
C GLY A 396 16.98 4.85 -24.84
N ALA A 397 15.97 5.71 -24.73
CA ALA A 397 14.83 5.50 -23.84
C ALA A 397 14.00 4.28 -24.28
N PRO A 398 13.73 3.29 -23.39
CA PRO A 398 12.66 2.35 -23.57
C PRO A 398 11.43 2.76 -22.74
N GLN A 399 10.31 2.86 -23.45
CA GLN A 399 8.92 2.69 -23.02
C GLN A 399 8.66 2.57 -21.51
N CYS A 400 8.00 3.60 -20.97
CA CYS A 400 7.42 3.65 -19.64
C CYS A 400 6.62 2.38 -19.33
N CYS A 401 7.09 1.62 -18.34
CA CYS A 401 6.29 0.59 -17.69
C CYS A 401 5.79 1.19 -16.37
N GLU A 402 4.47 1.16 -16.18
CA GLU A 402 3.75 1.58 -14.98
C GLU A 402 4.37 0.99 -13.68
N PRO A 403 4.45 1.77 -12.59
CA PRO A 403 4.90 1.30 -11.28
C PRO A 403 3.85 0.44 -10.56
N ALA A 404 4.34 -0.46 -9.71
CA ALA A 404 3.67 -1.62 -9.16
C ALA A 404 2.47 -1.31 -8.24
N THR A 405 1.42 -2.09 -8.48
CA THR A 405 0.04 -2.16 -7.96
C THR A 405 -0.15 -2.31 -6.44
N ILE A 406 0.54 -1.57 -5.57
CA ILE A 406 0.15 -1.54 -4.14
C ILE A 406 -0.20 -0.12 -3.66
N LEU A 407 0.29 0.95 -4.29
CA LEU A 407 0.08 2.32 -3.80
C LEU A 407 -0.22 3.37 -4.89
N THR A 408 -0.16 3.02 -6.17
CA THR A 408 -0.23 3.96 -7.31
C THR A 408 -1.64 4.31 -7.80
N GLN A 409 -2.70 4.06 -7.03
CA GLN A 409 -4.07 4.45 -7.42
C GLN A 409 -4.60 5.71 -6.72
N VAL A 410 -3.74 6.49 -6.06
CA VAL A 410 -4.15 7.78 -5.48
C VAL A 410 -3.21 8.96 -5.78
N LEU A 411 -2.36 8.82 -6.80
CA LEU A 411 -1.68 9.93 -7.47
C LEU A 411 -2.12 9.94 -8.93
#